data_AF-A0A506PHX5-F1
#
_entry.id   AF-A0A506PHX5-F1
#
_cell.length_a   1.000
_cell.length_b   1.000
_cell.length_c   1.000
_cell.angle_alpha   90.00
_cell.angle_beta   90.00
_cell.angle_gamma   90.00
#
_symmetry.space_group_name_H-M   'P 1'
#
loop_
_entity.id
_entity.type
_entity.pdbx_description
1 polymer ?
#
loop_
_entity_poly.entity_id
_entity_poly.type
_entity_poly.pdbx_seq_one_letter_code
_entity_poly.pdbx_strand_id
1 'polypeptide(L)'
;MTFKTLPYYLLFFICLLSYSQTQDLYNASLIPDELSDKVNSVVRYHDTKIDISAYNRMLVTEKRIITVYNKIGDRNLRAFAGYDDKRTIKKIEAFVYDKSGNQIKKFKKGDFVDESAVSGGTLYSDSRVKYLNYTPISYPYTLEFYAEIDYQTTAFIPTWQPLEKYYNATQNSEYQIINNSGVELKSKASNFEGFNIETKGPLHYKASNMPAIAYEEYSPDFDSFTPEFKAALIEFDMEGVKGINNNWQEFGKWMNDVLIADTQKLPESVINEVKALTAYTNDPIEKAKIVYQFVQDKTRYISVQVGIGGWKPISAMEVNQVGYGDCKGLTNYTQALLKEIGVESYYTVIYGGSGRIYDIDKDFSSTQGNHVILCLPNEDDYIWLECTSQTNPFGLIAGFTDDRAALIIKPEGGEVVRTKAYKPYESLQHTKATVLFDESGNLEASVEIKSTGYQYSLREAYETKDVKEQNLNYKNYWGNINNLQIDGVSFKNDKDEIEFVENVNLSAKNYASKTGNRLLLQPNLFNVVSTIPARYSTRYLDFQISRGYEDQDEYVLEFPDTLEIEALPEPVLIDTKFGTYEFSIETLDKNKVQYKRKYILNKGSYAKEEYEDFREFRKLIAKHDKAKMVLKTK
;
A
#
# COMPACT_ATOMS: atom_id res chain seq x y z
N MET A 1 64.12 2.86 59.96
CA MET A 1 64.39 1.49 59.48
C MET A 1 63.18 0.63 59.82
N THR A 2 62.21 0.52 58.92
CA THR A 2 62.06 -0.46 57.81
C THR A 2 61.24 -1.71 58.19
N PHE A 3 60.02 -1.72 57.61
CA PHE A 3 59.22 -2.83 57.03
C PHE A 3 58.38 -3.81 57.89
N LYS A 4 57.07 -3.81 57.52
CA LYS A 4 56.11 -4.91 57.29
C LYS A 4 55.72 -5.79 58.50
N THR A 5 54.43 -5.98 58.80
CA THR A 5 53.53 -6.86 58.03
C THR A 5 52.02 -6.53 58.19
N LEU A 6 51.27 -6.83 57.13
CA LEU A 6 49.81 -6.78 56.97
C LEU A 6 49.13 -7.98 57.69
N PRO A 7 47.83 -7.90 58.04
CA PRO A 7 46.88 -8.69 57.24
C PRO A 7 45.57 -7.94 56.96
N TYR A 8 45.21 -7.89 55.67
CA TYR A 8 43.87 -7.66 55.17
C TYR A 8 43.28 -9.04 54.85
N TYR A 9 42.15 -9.42 55.45
CA TYR A 9 41.17 -10.34 54.85
C TYR A 9 39.87 -10.27 55.67
N LEU A 10 38.98 -9.34 55.34
CA LEU A 10 37.53 -9.57 55.28
C LEU A 10 36.84 -8.29 54.82
N LEU A 11 36.21 -8.34 53.64
CA LEU A 11 35.18 -7.44 53.09
C LEU A 11 35.39 -7.30 51.58
N PHE A 12 35.06 -8.35 50.84
CA PHE A 12 34.71 -8.23 49.43
C PHE A 12 33.66 -9.29 49.11
N PHE A 13 32.43 -9.01 49.52
CA PHE A 13 31.24 -9.62 48.95
C PHE A 13 30.19 -8.53 48.86
N ILE A 14 29.41 -8.52 47.78
CA ILE A 14 28.40 -7.54 47.37
C ILE A 14 28.95 -6.44 46.45
N CYS A 15 29.15 -6.78 45.17
CA CYS A 15 28.99 -5.88 44.02
C CYS A 15 29.00 -6.65 42.67
N LEU A 16 28.25 -7.76 42.58
CA LEU A 16 28.11 -8.55 41.33
C LEU A 16 26.64 -8.91 41.06
N LEU A 17 25.73 -7.92 41.01
CA LEU A 17 24.33 -8.17 40.65
C LEU A 17 23.79 -7.35 39.46
N SER A 18 24.67 -6.74 38.65
CA SER A 18 24.21 -5.95 37.49
C SER A 18 24.44 -6.59 36.11
N TYR A 19 25.05 -7.79 36.03
CA TYR A 19 25.29 -8.50 34.76
C TYR A 19 24.27 -9.61 34.44
N SER A 20 23.36 -9.94 35.37
CA SER A 20 22.44 -11.09 35.19
C SER A 20 21.25 -10.77 34.28
N GLN A 21 20.71 -9.56 34.32
CA GLN A 21 19.45 -9.23 33.62
C GLN A 21 19.59 -9.21 32.09
N THR A 22 20.79 -8.95 31.57
CA THR A 22 21.05 -8.98 30.12
C THR A 22 21.17 -10.39 29.57
N GLN A 23 21.65 -11.36 30.35
CA GLN A 23 21.82 -12.74 29.86
C GLN A 23 20.46 -13.43 29.63
N ASP A 24 19.46 -13.10 30.45
CA ASP A 24 18.11 -13.66 30.36
C ASP A 24 17.39 -13.30 29.06
N LEU A 25 17.70 -12.13 28.49
CA LEU A 25 17.12 -11.67 27.23
C LEU A 25 17.53 -12.56 26.04
N TYR A 26 18.69 -13.23 26.12
CA TYR A 26 19.19 -14.09 25.05
C TYR A 26 18.61 -15.50 25.09
N ASN A 27 18.15 -15.97 26.26
CA ASN A 27 17.59 -17.30 26.41
C ASN A 27 16.10 -17.32 26.04
N ALA A 28 15.75 -18.09 25.02
CA ALA A 28 14.37 -18.19 24.51
C ALA A 28 13.41 -18.83 25.51
N SER A 29 13.91 -19.67 26.43
CA SER A 29 13.09 -20.37 27.44
C SER A 29 12.66 -19.46 28.58
N LEU A 30 13.22 -18.24 28.65
CA LEU A 30 12.88 -17.22 29.65
C LEU A 30 11.94 -16.15 29.05
N ILE A 31 11.27 -16.45 27.93
CA ILE A 31 10.18 -15.64 27.40
C ILE A 31 8.92 -15.94 28.20
N PRO A 32 8.23 -14.93 28.78
CA PRO A 32 6.94 -15.14 29.41
C PRO A 32 5.95 -15.82 28.46
N ASP A 33 5.19 -16.79 28.96
CA ASP A 33 4.27 -17.60 28.14
C ASP A 33 3.30 -16.73 27.32
N GLU A 34 2.78 -15.66 27.92
CA GLU A 34 1.87 -14.68 27.30
C GLU A 34 2.45 -13.97 26.05
N LEU A 35 3.77 -13.89 25.93
CA LEU A 35 4.46 -13.29 24.78
C LEU A 35 4.90 -14.32 23.74
N SER A 36 4.85 -15.62 24.06
CA SER A 36 5.32 -16.70 23.20
C SER A 36 4.19 -17.52 22.54
N ASP A 37 2.93 -17.33 22.96
CA ASP A 37 1.80 -18.04 22.36
C ASP A 37 1.54 -17.60 20.91
N LYS A 38 1.62 -18.57 19.98
CA LYS A 38 1.32 -18.40 18.55
C LYS A 38 2.02 -17.21 17.88
N VAL A 39 3.22 -16.87 18.32
CA VAL A 39 4.03 -15.79 17.73
C VAL A 39 5.03 -16.32 16.71
N ASN A 40 5.42 -15.48 15.77
CA ASN A 40 6.55 -15.75 14.89
C ASN A 40 7.87 -15.27 15.49
N SER A 41 7.82 -14.29 16.38
CA SER A 41 8.99 -13.65 17.00
C SER A 41 8.60 -12.79 18.20
N VAL A 42 9.54 -12.55 19.10
CA VAL A 42 9.39 -11.67 20.27
C VAL A 42 10.55 -10.70 20.33
N VAL A 43 10.26 -9.40 20.31
CA VAL A 43 11.22 -8.34 20.62
C VAL A 43 11.47 -8.40 22.13
N ARG A 44 12.61 -8.95 22.54
CA ARG A 44 13.01 -9.09 23.95
C ARG A 44 13.36 -7.73 24.55
N TYR A 45 14.04 -6.92 23.75
CA TYR A 45 14.45 -5.56 24.09
C TYR A 45 14.66 -4.75 22.81
N HIS A 46 14.18 -3.52 22.76
CA HIS A 46 14.44 -2.60 21.68
C HIS A 46 14.63 -1.19 22.25
N ASP A 47 15.83 -0.65 22.15
CA ASP A 47 16.19 0.67 22.64
C ASP A 47 16.60 1.55 21.47
N THR A 48 15.90 2.66 21.30
CA THR A 48 16.21 3.67 20.29
C THR A 48 16.48 5.00 20.98
N LYS A 49 17.70 5.51 20.82
CA LYS A 49 18.12 6.81 21.34
C LYS A 49 18.49 7.75 20.20
N ILE A 50 17.92 8.95 20.22
CA ILE A 50 18.14 9.98 19.21
C ILE A 50 18.71 11.21 19.90
N ASP A 51 19.94 11.59 19.58
CA ASP A 51 20.58 12.82 20.06
C ASP A 51 20.59 13.86 18.93
N ILE A 52 19.73 14.86 19.03
CA ILE A 52 19.63 15.96 18.06
C ILE A 52 20.56 17.08 18.53
N SER A 53 21.78 17.07 18.00
CA SER A 53 22.81 18.04 18.36
C SER A 53 22.66 19.41 17.70
N ALA A 54 21.99 19.48 16.54
CA ALA A 54 21.75 20.69 15.77
C ALA A 54 20.53 20.52 14.85
N TYR A 55 20.03 21.62 14.29
CA TYR A 55 18.87 21.57 13.37
C TYR A 55 19.09 20.67 12.15
N ASN A 56 20.35 20.38 11.78
CA ASN A 56 20.73 19.55 10.63
C ASN A 56 21.51 18.29 11.01
N ARG A 57 21.59 17.93 12.29
CA ARG A 57 22.39 16.79 12.73
C ARG A 57 21.80 16.04 13.90
N MET A 58 21.62 14.73 13.71
CA MET A 58 21.25 13.81 14.78
C MET A 58 22.07 12.52 14.75
N LEU A 59 22.31 11.95 15.93
CA LEU A 59 22.86 10.61 16.10
C LEU A 59 21.74 9.67 16.54
N VAL A 60 21.53 8.59 15.79
CA VAL A 60 20.58 7.54 16.15
C VAL A 60 21.34 6.29 16.56
N THR A 61 21.06 5.82 17.77
CA THR A 61 21.59 4.57 18.30
C THR A 61 20.44 3.60 18.51
N GLU A 62 20.55 2.41 17.91
CA GLU A 62 19.57 1.33 18.04
C GLU A 62 20.25 0.11 18.65
N LYS A 63 19.64 -0.46 19.68
CA LYS A 63 19.93 -1.80 20.18
C LYS A 63 18.66 -2.62 20.17
N ARG A 64 18.66 -3.74 19.46
CA ARG A 64 17.51 -4.63 19.32
C ARG A 64 17.91 -6.06 19.65
N ILE A 65 17.14 -6.73 20.49
CA ILE A 65 17.26 -8.16 20.79
C ILE A 65 15.92 -8.81 20.44
N ILE A 66 15.93 -9.77 19.53
CA ILE A 66 14.73 -10.45 19.04
C ILE A 66 14.94 -11.95 19.02
N THR A 67 13.99 -12.70 19.59
CA THR A 67 13.92 -14.15 19.46
C THR A 67 12.96 -14.52 18.35
N VAL A 68 13.37 -15.41 17.45
CA VAL A 68 12.60 -15.84 16.27
C VAL A 68 12.25 -17.32 16.42
N TYR A 69 10.98 -17.67 16.20
CA TYR A 69 10.47 -19.03 16.40
C TYR A 69 10.32 -19.85 15.11
N ASN A 70 10.24 -19.19 13.95
CA ASN A 70 10.06 -19.85 12.68
C ASN A 70 10.51 -18.96 11.50
N LYS A 71 10.52 -19.55 10.30
CA LYS A 71 10.92 -18.89 9.04
C LYS A 71 10.12 -17.62 8.73
N ILE A 72 8.85 -17.53 9.13
CA ILE A 72 8.05 -16.32 8.91
C ILE A 72 8.59 -15.18 9.78
N GLY A 73 9.05 -15.48 11.00
CA GLY A 73 9.60 -14.51 11.94
C GLY A 73 10.94 -13.91 11.53
N ASP A 74 11.71 -14.55 10.63
CA ASP A 74 12.97 -13.99 10.11
C ASP A 74 12.78 -12.60 9.48
N ARG A 75 11.59 -12.34 8.91
CA ARG A 75 11.24 -11.03 8.32
C ARG A 75 11.15 -9.89 9.35
N ASN A 76 11.14 -10.21 10.64
CA ASN A 76 11.02 -9.26 11.75
C ASN A 76 12.37 -8.92 12.39
N LEU A 77 13.47 -9.50 11.91
CA LEU A 77 14.81 -9.27 12.47
C LEU A 77 15.20 -7.79 12.47
N ARG A 78 14.87 -7.08 11.38
CA ARG A 78 15.26 -5.68 11.13
C ARG A 78 16.77 -5.41 11.30
N ALA A 79 17.60 -6.42 11.04
CA ALA A 79 19.06 -6.33 11.14
C ALA A 79 19.68 -5.67 9.90
N PHE A 80 19.33 -4.39 9.68
CA PHE A 80 19.85 -3.59 8.57
C PHE A 80 20.01 -2.13 8.96
N ALA A 81 20.88 -1.41 8.25
CA ALA A 81 21.03 0.04 8.35
C ALA A 81 21.12 0.65 6.96
N GLY A 82 20.24 1.62 6.67
CA GLY A 82 20.31 2.44 5.46
C GLY A 82 21.37 3.52 5.57
N TYR A 83 22.00 3.87 4.46
CA TYR A 83 23.02 4.91 4.40
C TYR A 83 23.12 5.52 3.00
N ASP A 84 23.65 6.73 2.92
CA ASP A 84 23.86 7.52 1.71
C ASP A 84 24.87 8.65 2.04
N ASP A 85 24.94 9.68 1.20
CA ASP A 85 25.84 10.82 1.41
C ASP A 85 25.48 11.66 2.65
N LYS A 86 24.26 11.54 3.20
CA LYS A 86 23.80 12.25 4.41
C LYS A 86 23.66 11.36 5.63
N ARG A 87 23.69 10.03 5.48
CA ARG A 87 23.58 9.06 6.56
C ARG A 87 24.81 8.19 6.61
N THR A 88 25.59 8.29 7.68
CA THR A 88 26.83 7.50 7.84
C THR A 88 26.69 6.47 8.96
N ILE A 89 26.85 5.19 8.62
CA ILE A 89 26.93 4.11 9.62
C ILE A 89 28.28 4.19 10.35
N LYS A 90 28.27 4.67 11.59
CA LYS A 90 29.45 4.70 12.48
C LYS A 90 29.76 3.30 13.00
N LYS A 91 28.73 2.58 13.44
CA LYS A 91 28.85 1.21 13.95
C LYS A 91 27.65 0.37 13.52
N ILE A 92 27.92 -0.89 13.18
CA ILE A 92 26.89 -1.91 12.94
C ILE A 92 27.47 -3.28 13.30
N GLU A 93 26.78 -4.00 14.19
CA GLU A 93 27.17 -5.34 14.64
C GLU A 93 25.90 -6.18 14.86
N ALA A 94 26.04 -7.49 14.73
CA ALA A 94 25.00 -8.43 15.14
C ALA A 94 25.59 -9.65 15.84
N PHE A 95 24.85 -10.22 16.77
CA PHE A 95 25.24 -11.39 17.54
C PHE A 95 24.08 -12.38 17.52
N VAL A 96 24.38 -13.65 17.26
CA VAL A 96 23.37 -14.71 17.22
C VAL A 96 23.62 -15.68 18.35
N TYR A 97 22.53 -16.05 19.01
CA TYR A 97 22.49 -16.94 20.16
C TYR A 97 21.59 -18.14 19.85
N ASP A 98 21.98 -19.30 20.36
CA ASP A 98 21.12 -20.49 20.35
C ASP A 98 19.93 -20.35 21.31
N LYS A 99 19.03 -21.34 21.31
CA LYS A 99 17.85 -21.38 22.18
C LYS A 99 18.15 -21.25 23.68
N SER A 100 19.37 -21.61 24.10
CA SER A 100 19.81 -21.58 25.50
C SER A 100 20.51 -20.25 25.86
N GLY A 101 20.64 -19.33 24.90
CA GLY A 101 21.33 -18.05 25.07
C GLY A 101 22.84 -18.12 24.93
N ASN A 102 23.42 -19.21 24.39
CA ASN A 102 24.84 -19.25 24.08
C ASN A 102 25.11 -18.54 22.76
N GLN A 103 26.08 -17.63 22.75
CA GLN A 103 26.48 -16.96 21.51
C GLN A 103 27.14 -17.97 20.56
N ILE A 104 26.59 -18.09 19.35
CA ILE A 104 27.09 -19.00 18.31
C ILE A 104 27.70 -18.26 17.12
N LYS A 105 27.39 -16.97 16.94
CA LYS A 105 27.95 -16.18 15.84
C LYS A 105 28.04 -14.70 16.20
N LYS A 106 29.05 -14.03 15.67
CA LYS A 106 29.22 -12.57 15.71
C LYS A 106 29.44 -12.06 14.29
N PHE A 107 28.82 -10.93 13.98
CA PHE A 107 28.96 -10.19 12.75
C PHE A 107 29.40 -8.76 13.06
N LYS A 108 30.37 -8.27 12.29
CA LYS A 108 30.84 -6.88 12.30
C LYS A 108 30.45 -6.22 10.99
N LYS A 109 30.67 -4.91 10.87
CA LYS A 109 30.35 -4.10 9.67
C LYS A 109 30.74 -4.72 8.32
N GLY A 110 31.88 -5.41 8.24
CA GLY A 110 32.35 -6.05 7.00
C GLY A 110 31.59 -7.32 6.59
N ASP A 111 30.83 -7.91 7.52
CA ASP A 111 30.08 -9.15 7.28
C ASP A 111 28.65 -8.89 6.77
N PHE A 112 28.20 -7.64 6.77
CA PHE A 112 26.88 -7.24 6.25
C PHE A 112 26.94 -7.13 4.73
N VAL A 113 25.90 -7.65 4.07
CA VAL A 113 25.73 -7.49 2.63
C VAL A 113 25.41 -6.03 2.34
N ASP A 114 26.08 -5.47 1.35
CA ASP A 114 25.97 -4.07 0.97
C ASP A 114 25.37 -3.95 -0.42
N GLU A 115 24.15 -3.45 -0.47
CA GLU A 115 23.35 -3.40 -1.69
C GLU A 115 22.75 -2.02 -1.92
N SER A 116 22.42 -1.74 -3.18
CA SER A 116 21.63 -0.58 -3.54
C SER A 116 20.21 -0.75 -2.99
N ALA A 117 19.68 0.23 -2.26
CA ALA A 117 18.33 0.21 -1.71
C ALA A 117 17.30 0.71 -2.75
N VAL A 118 17.41 0.19 -3.97
CA VAL A 118 16.64 0.60 -5.15
C VAL A 118 15.56 -0.43 -5.41
N SER A 119 14.29 -0.01 -5.44
CA SER A 119 13.19 -0.89 -5.85
C SER A 119 13.29 -1.20 -7.35
N GLY A 120 12.75 -2.33 -7.81
CA GLY A 120 12.78 -2.71 -9.24
C GLY A 120 12.13 -1.72 -10.21
N GLY A 121 11.38 -0.73 -9.72
CA GLY A 121 10.81 0.38 -10.50
C GLY A 121 11.62 1.69 -10.46
N THR A 122 12.76 1.72 -9.77
CA THR A 122 13.64 2.90 -9.67
C THR A 122 14.89 2.68 -10.51
N LEU A 123 15.14 3.59 -11.46
CA LEU A 123 16.29 3.47 -12.36
C LEU A 123 17.59 3.82 -11.63
N TYR A 124 17.56 4.84 -10.78
CA TYR A 124 18.74 5.29 -10.05
C TYR A 124 18.40 5.90 -8.68
N SER A 125 19.10 5.47 -7.64
CA SER A 125 19.15 6.11 -6.32
C SER A 125 20.52 5.93 -5.68
N ASP A 126 20.90 6.90 -4.83
CA ASP A 126 22.10 6.89 -3.99
C ASP A 126 21.89 6.15 -2.65
N SER A 127 20.63 5.81 -2.32
CA SER A 127 20.31 5.06 -1.12
C SER A 127 20.90 3.66 -1.15
N ARG A 128 21.66 3.31 -0.12
CA ARG A 128 22.25 1.98 0.09
C ARG A 128 21.79 1.38 1.40
N VAL A 129 21.88 0.07 1.51
CA VAL A 129 21.57 -0.65 2.74
C VAL A 129 22.66 -1.67 3.04
N LYS A 130 23.08 -1.69 4.31
CA LYS A 130 23.81 -2.84 4.87
C LYS A 130 22.83 -3.71 5.62
N TYR A 131 22.62 -4.94 5.18
CA TYR A 131 21.72 -5.88 5.84
C TYR A 131 22.40 -7.20 6.16
N LEU A 132 21.91 -7.86 7.22
CA LEU A 132 22.40 -9.17 7.59
C LEU A 132 21.67 -10.25 6.79
N ASN A 133 22.39 -10.93 5.91
CA ASN A 133 21.91 -12.15 5.28
C ASN A 133 22.27 -13.37 6.14
N TYR A 134 21.39 -13.73 7.08
CA TYR A 134 21.60 -14.86 7.99
C TYR A 134 20.57 -15.96 7.78
N THR A 135 21.05 -17.18 7.59
CA THR A 135 20.23 -18.39 7.60
C THR A 135 20.40 -19.11 8.95
N PRO A 136 19.34 -19.26 9.76
CA PRO A 136 19.44 -19.90 11.06
C PRO A 136 19.68 -21.41 10.95
N ILE A 137 20.42 -21.95 11.92
CA ILE A 137 20.72 -23.40 12.01
C ILE A 137 19.54 -24.16 12.62
N SER A 138 18.81 -23.51 13.54
CA SER A 138 17.63 -24.04 14.20
C SER A 138 16.75 -22.91 14.75
N TYR A 139 15.51 -23.24 15.09
CA TYR A 139 14.61 -22.36 15.83
C TYR A 139 14.28 -22.95 17.21
N PRO A 140 13.99 -22.11 18.22
CA PRO A 140 14.15 -20.66 18.19
C PRO A 140 15.64 -20.27 18.26
N TYR A 141 15.96 -19.08 17.76
CA TYR A 141 17.25 -18.42 17.97
C TYR A 141 17.02 -16.97 18.38
N THR A 142 18.01 -16.36 19.01
CA THR A 142 17.97 -14.94 19.39
C THR A 142 19.02 -14.16 18.63
N LEU A 143 18.67 -12.98 18.13
CA LEU A 143 19.58 -12.06 17.46
C LEU A 143 19.62 -10.74 18.22
N GLU A 144 20.82 -10.31 18.60
CA GLU A 144 21.10 -8.92 18.96
C GLU A 144 21.62 -8.18 17.74
N PHE A 145 21.02 -7.02 17.45
CA PHE A 145 21.45 -6.06 16.45
C PHE A 145 21.79 -4.74 17.14
N TYR A 146 22.89 -4.12 16.74
CA TYR A 146 23.30 -2.81 17.22
C TYR A 146 23.73 -1.94 16.05
N ALA A 147 23.23 -0.71 15.98
CA ALA A 147 23.63 0.28 15.01
C ALA A 147 23.80 1.67 15.64
N GLU A 148 24.78 2.41 15.13
CA GLU A 148 24.97 3.84 15.41
C GLU A 148 25.12 4.57 14.06
N ILE A 149 24.20 5.49 13.78
CA ILE A 149 24.07 6.16 12.49
C ILE A 149 24.04 7.67 12.72
N ASP A 150 24.97 8.37 12.08
CA ASP A 150 25.08 9.84 12.09
C ASP A 150 24.32 10.38 10.88
N TYR A 151 23.26 11.13 11.15
CA TYR A 151 22.43 11.77 10.14
C TYR A 151 22.84 13.24 10.03
N GLN A 152 23.15 13.67 8.81
CA GLN A 152 23.32 15.08 8.41
C GLN A 152 22.01 15.67 7.88
N THR A 153 20.89 15.12 8.36
CA THR A 153 19.51 15.50 8.03
C THR A 153 18.66 15.25 9.26
N THR A 154 17.65 16.08 9.47
CA THR A 154 16.69 15.96 10.59
C THR A 154 15.25 15.88 10.08
N ALA A 155 15.05 15.87 8.75
CA ALA A 155 13.75 15.72 8.11
C ALA A 155 13.07 14.37 8.43
N PHE A 156 13.82 13.37 8.88
CA PHE A 156 13.38 11.97 9.04
C PHE A 156 13.71 11.42 10.44
N ILE A 157 13.23 12.07 11.49
CA ILE A 157 13.36 11.55 12.86
C ILE A 157 12.64 10.20 12.95
N PRO A 158 13.31 9.10 13.39
CA PRO A 158 12.69 7.78 13.44
C PRO A 158 11.46 7.73 14.33
N THR A 159 10.34 7.23 13.81
CA THR A 159 9.11 6.97 14.58
C THR A 159 9.29 5.76 15.51
N TRP A 160 8.69 5.83 16.70
CA TRP A 160 8.62 4.71 17.63
C TRP A 160 7.31 3.94 17.47
N GLN A 161 7.41 2.64 17.24
CA GLN A 161 6.28 1.70 17.21
C GLN A 161 6.65 0.49 18.06
N PRO A 162 6.26 0.44 19.34
CA PRO A 162 6.63 -0.66 20.23
C PRO A 162 5.98 -2.00 19.87
N LEU A 163 4.90 -1.99 19.08
CA LEU A 163 4.37 -3.15 18.37
C LEU A 163 4.53 -2.90 16.88
N GLU A 164 5.20 -3.82 16.17
CA GLU A 164 5.63 -3.54 14.79
C GLU A 164 4.75 -4.19 13.73
N LYS A 165 4.30 -5.44 13.98
CA LYS A 165 3.54 -6.24 13.02
C LYS A 165 2.66 -7.27 13.72
N TYR A 166 1.71 -7.83 12.99
CA TYR A 166 0.97 -9.02 13.40
C TYR A 166 1.90 -10.20 13.74
N TYR A 167 1.51 -11.00 14.74
CA TYR A 167 2.24 -12.16 15.26
C TYR A 167 3.66 -11.84 15.76
N ASN A 168 3.91 -10.59 16.15
CA ASN A 168 5.13 -10.13 16.81
C ASN A 168 4.77 -9.51 18.15
N ALA A 169 5.34 -10.05 19.23
CA ALA A 169 5.17 -9.51 20.59
C ALA A 169 6.39 -8.70 21.00
N THR A 170 6.22 -7.83 22.00
CA THR A 170 7.31 -6.99 22.55
C THR A 170 7.33 -7.11 24.07
N GLN A 171 8.45 -7.58 24.60
CA GLN A 171 8.65 -7.64 26.04
C GLN A 171 9.12 -6.30 26.61
N ASN A 172 10.07 -5.64 25.95
CA ASN A 172 10.55 -4.31 26.34
C ASN A 172 10.89 -3.50 25.10
N SER A 173 10.43 -2.25 25.07
CA SER A 173 10.84 -1.27 24.07
C SER A 173 10.97 0.11 24.71
N GLU A 174 12.07 0.81 24.48
CA GLU A 174 12.39 2.10 25.07
C GLU A 174 12.81 3.05 23.97
N TYR A 175 12.34 4.29 24.07
CA TYR A 175 12.58 5.32 23.06
C TYR A 175 12.82 6.66 23.73
N GLN A 176 13.92 7.31 23.36
CA GLN A 176 14.33 8.59 23.94
C GLN A 176 14.87 9.54 22.87
N ILE A 177 14.34 10.76 22.82
CA ILE A 177 14.94 11.88 22.09
C ILE A 177 15.57 12.86 23.08
N ILE A 178 16.83 13.19 22.86
CA ILE A 178 17.54 14.29 23.52
C ILE A 178 17.70 15.41 22.49
N ASN A 179 17.03 16.54 22.72
CA ASN A 179 17.10 17.67 21.82
C ASN A 179 18.01 18.79 22.38
N ASN A 180 19.22 18.89 21.84
CA ASN A 180 20.21 19.92 22.16
C ASN A 180 20.34 20.98 21.05
N SER A 181 19.50 20.91 20.01
CA SER A 181 19.63 21.76 18.82
C SER A 181 19.25 23.22 19.03
N GLY A 182 18.52 23.52 20.10
CA GLY A 182 17.89 24.84 20.31
C GLY A 182 16.64 25.09 19.47
N VAL A 183 16.24 24.15 18.60
CA VAL A 183 15.02 24.21 17.79
C VAL A 183 13.89 23.47 18.50
N GLU A 184 12.68 24.01 18.46
CA GLU A 184 11.49 23.35 19.01
C GLU A 184 11.22 22.01 18.29
N LEU A 185 10.89 20.99 19.09
CA LEU A 185 10.51 19.67 18.60
C LEU A 185 9.02 19.44 18.89
N LYS A 186 8.24 19.28 17.83
CA LYS A 186 6.84 18.85 17.94
C LYS A 186 6.78 17.34 18.06
N SER A 187 5.79 16.83 18.78
CA SER A 187 5.57 15.40 18.91
C SER A 187 4.08 15.03 18.96
N LYS A 188 3.78 13.78 18.62
CA LYS A 188 2.44 13.20 18.71
C LYS A 188 2.55 11.74 19.16
N ALA A 189 1.88 11.43 20.26
CA ALA A 189 1.65 10.07 20.73
C ALA A 189 0.23 9.63 20.32
N SER A 190 0.10 8.45 19.74
CA SER A 190 -1.15 7.88 19.26
C SER A 190 -1.35 6.49 19.85
N ASN A 191 -2.59 6.13 20.19
CA ASN A 191 -2.99 4.78 20.61
C ASN A 191 -2.22 4.21 21.82
N PHE A 192 -1.86 5.05 22.80
CA PHE A 192 -1.20 4.56 24.02
C PHE A 192 -2.19 3.92 25.01
N GLU A 193 -3.46 4.31 24.96
CA GLU A 193 -4.49 3.79 25.86
C GLU A 193 -4.68 2.28 25.66
N GLY A 194 -4.82 1.54 26.77
CA GLY A 194 -4.93 0.08 26.74
C GLY A 194 -3.61 -0.67 26.57
N PHE A 195 -2.51 0.04 26.31
CA PHE A 195 -1.17 -0.54 26.19
C PHE A 195 -0.31 -0.18 27.41
N ASN A 196 0.58 -1.10 27.79
CA ASN A 196 1.47 -0.91 28.93
C ASN A 196 2.68 -0.04 28.55
N ILE A 197 2.45 1.28 28.51
CA ILE A 197 3.43 2.31 28.18
C ILE A 197 3.61 3.27 29.35
N GLU A 198 4.83 3.35 29.85
CA GLU A 198 5.27 4.31 30.86
C GLU A 198 5.87 5.55 30.20
N THR A 199 5.42 6.75 30.61
CA THR A 199 6.03 8.03 30.22
C THR A 199 7.08 8.41 31.26
N LYS A 200 8.36 8.35 30.89
CA LYS A 200 9.51 8.72 31.75
C LYS A 200 9.84 10.22 31.68
N GLY A 201 9.43 10.87 30.59
CA GLY A 201 9.59 12.31 30.35
C GLY A 201 8.93 12.72 29.03
N PRO A 202 8.99 14.01 28.66
CA PRO A 202 8.28 14.53 27.48
C PRO A 202 8.63 13.85 26.15
N LEU A 203 9.83 13.29 26.03
CA LEU A 203 10.35 12.61 24.84
C LEU A 203 10.99 11.26 25.18
N HIS A 204 10.51 10.62 26.25
CA HIS A 204 11.07 9.37 26.77
C HIS A 204 9.95 8.43 27.21
N TYR A 205 9.82 7.31 26.49
CA TYR A 205 8.75 6.33 26.69
C TYR A 205 9.32 4.92 26.82
N LYS A 206 8.62 4.09 27.59
CA LYS A 206 8.95 2.67 27.76
C LYS A 206 7.70 1.82 27.67
N ALA A 207 7.67 0.92 26.69
CA ALA A 207 6.67 -0.13 26.52
C ALA A 207 7.17 -1.43 27.17
N SER A 208 6.27 -2.17 27.82
CA SER A 208 6.60 -3.49 28.37
C SER A 208 5.46 -4.49 28.27
N ASN A 209 5.78 -5.78 28.13
CA ASN A 209 4.84 -6.90 28.08
C ASN A 209 3.63 -6.65 27.16
N MET A 210 3.89 -6.45 25.87
CA MET A 210 2.90 -6.29 24.82
C MET A 210 2.75 -7.61 24.03
N PRO A 211 1.65 -8.36 24.23
CA PRO A 211 1.39 -9.59 23.47
C PRO A 211 1.26 -9.31 21.97
N ALA A 212 1.49 -10.35 21.16
CA ALA A 212 1.31 -10.25 19.73
C ALA A 212 -0.17 -10.14 19.37
N ILE A 213 -0.47 -9.30 18.38
CA ILE A 213 -1.80 -9.21 17.79
C ILE A 213 -1.87 -10.16 16.60
N ALA A 214 -2.87 -11.03 16.55
CA ALA A 214 -3.09 -11.92 15.41
C ALA A 214 -3.73 -11.14 14.25
N TYR A 215 -3.37 -11.48 13.01
CA TYR A 215 -4.04 -10.93 11.85
C TYR A 215 -5.44 -11.53 11.71
N GLU A 216 -6.42 -10.66 11.49
CA GLU A 216 -7.79 -11.03 11.15
C GLU A 216 -8.12 -10.44 9.77
N GLU A 217 -8.76 -11.21 8.88
CA GLU A 217 -9.13 -10.73 7.55
C GLU A 217 -10.00 -9.48 7.68
N TYR A 218 -9.78 -8.53 6.77
CA TYR A 218 -10.40 -7.20 6.78
C TYR A 218 -10.09 -6.37 8.03
N SER A 219 -9.14 -6.75 8.89
CA SER A 219 -8.71 -5.89 10.00
C SER A 219 -8.30 -4.50 9.49
N PRO A 220 -8.51 -3.45 10.30
CA PRO A 220 -7.93 -2.14 10.01
C PRO A 220 -6.43 -2.24 9.86
N ASP A 221 -5.89 -1.17 9.30
CA ASP A 221 -4.45 -1.00 9.19
C ASP A 221 -3.76 -1.10 10.55
N PHE A 222 -2.68 -1.87 10.64
CA PHE A 222 -2.02 -2.18 11.91
C PHE A 222 -1.63 -0.92 12.71
N ASP A 223 -1.09 0.10 12.03
CA ASP A 223 -0.65 1.34 12.69
C ASP A 223 -1.83 2.23 13.14
N SER A 224 -3.05 1.98 12.64
CA SER A 224 -4.22 2.80 13.00
C SER A 224 -4.71 2.57 14.43
N PHE A 225 -4.41 1.40 15.01
CA PHE A 225 -4.86 1.01 16.34
C PHE A 225 -3.73 0.57 17.29
N THR A 226 -2.47 0.52 16.81
CA THR A 226 -1.31 0.22 17.66
C THR A 226 -0.56 1.49 18.07
N PRO A 227 0.19 1.44 19.20
CA PRO A 227 0.89 2.62 19.71
C PRO A 227 1.92 3.17 18.72
N GLU A 228 1.92 4.49 18.54
CA GLU A 228 2.91 5.20 17.74
C GLU A 228 3.35 6.46 18.48
N PHE A 229 4.65 6.78 18.43
CA PHE A 229 5.15 8.11 18.77
C PHE A 229 6.01 8.65 17.64
N LYS A 230 5.69 9.86 17.16
CA LYS A 230 6.44 10.57 16.14
C LYS A 230 6.82 11.97 16.60
N ALA A 231 7.94 12.45 16.07
CA ALA A 231 8.46 13.77 16.36
C ALA A 231 9.04 14.43 15.11
N ALA A 232 9.02 15.77 15.07
CA ALA A 232 9.57 16.56 13.98
C ALA A 232 10.05 17.91 14.51
N LEU A 233 11.19 18.41 14.01
CA LEU A 233 11.62 19.78 14.30
C LEU A 233 10.77 20.78 13.51
N ILE A 234 10.58 21.98 14.08
CA ILE A 234 9.95 23.10 13.36
C ILE A 234 10.89 23.75 12.34
N GLU A 235 12.20 23.62 12.53
CA GLU A 235 13.23 23.92 11.54
C GLU A 235 14.11 22.68 11.37
N PHE A 236 14.23 22.19 10.14
CA PHE A 236 14.94 20.94 9.85
C PHE A 236 15.91 21.11 8.68
N ASP A 237 16.73 20.10 8.44
CA ASP A 237 17.52 19.98 7.21
C ASP A 237 16.99 18.80 6.39
N MET A 238 16.74 19.04 5.12
CA MET A 238 16.43 18.04 4.11
C MET A 238 17.52 18.07 3.05
N GLU A 239 18.44 17.11 3.11
CA GLU A 239 19.49 16.94 2.10
C GLU A 239 20.36 18.19 1.87
N GLY A 240 20.61 18.96 2.93
CA GLY A 240 21.36 20.23 2.90
C GLY A 240 20.50 21.48 2.64
N VAL A 241 19.18 21.32 2.55
CA VAL A 241 18.23 22.44 2.39
C VAL A 241 17.52 22.68 3.73
N LYS A 242 17.63 23.90 4.26
CA LYS A 242 16.90 24.30 5.47
C LYS A 242 15.38 24.33 5.20
N GLY A 243 14.61 23.65 6.05
CA GLY A 243 13.16 23.55 5.99
C GLY A 243 12.44 24.16 7.18
N ILE A 244 11.14 24.48 6.97
CA ILE A 244 10.22 25.05 7.96
C ILE A 244 9.01 24.14 8.10
N ASN A 245 8.60 23.84 9.33
CA ASN A 245 7.53 22.90 9.65
C ASN A 245 6.74 23.31 10.91
N ASN A 246 6.29 24.57 11.00
CA ASN A 246 5.42 24.99 12.10
C ASN A 246 4.04 24.30 12.02
N ASN A 247 3.48 24.25 10.81
CA ASN A 247 2.19 23.65 10.47
C ASN A 247 2.18 23.29 8.97
N TRP A 248 1.10 22.69 8.46
CA TRP A 248 0.99 22.34 7.04
C TRP A 248 1.03 23.56 6.11
N GLN A 249 0.51 24.72 6.55
CA GLN A 249 0.53 25.95 5.76
C GLN A 249 1.98 26.39 5.48
N GLU A 250 2.80 26.54 6.51
CA GLU A 250 4.20 26.96 6.37
C GLU A 250 5.08 25.89 5.74
N PHE A 251 4.80 24.61 6.00
CA PHE A 251 5.52 23.50 5.36
C PHE A 251 5.29 23.48 3.85
N GLY A 252 4.03 23.61 3.41
CA GLY A 252 3.72 23.71 1.98
C GLY A 252 4.28 24.98 1.35
N LYS A 253 4.24 26.12 2.06
CA LYS A 253 4.87 27.36 1.58
C LYS A 253 6.36 27.19 1.35
N TRP A 254 7.06 26.56 2.30
CA TRP A 254 8.48 26.27 2.16
C TRP A 254 8.77 25.38 0.94
N MET A 255 7.98 24.31 0.73
CA MET A 255 8.14 23.47 -0.47
C MET A 255 7.98 24.27 -1.75
N ASN A 256 6.93 25.09 -1.84
CA ASN A 256 6.70 25.94 -2.99
C ASN A 256 7.90 26.86 -3.25
N ASP A 257 8.29 27.64 -2.25
CA ASP A 257 9.26 28.71 -2.40
C ASP A 257 10.69 28.20 -2.62
N VAL A 258 11.08 27.09 -1.97
CA VAL A 258 12.47 26.61 -1.96
C VAL A 258 12.70 25.44 -2.92
N LEU A 259 11.72 24.54 -3.08
CA LEU A 259 11.88 23.34 -3.89
C LEU A 259 11.29 23.48 -5.29
N ILE A 260 10.12 24.10 -5.43
CA ILE A 260 9.30 23.98 -6.66
C ILE A 260 9.41 25.22 -7.56
N ALA A 261 9.21 26.44 -7.05
CA ALA A 261 8.97 27.65 -7.85
C ALA A 261 10.06 27.91 -8.90
N ASP A 262 11.33 27.73 -8.54
CA ASP A 262 12.48 27.96 -9.44
C ASP A 262 12.71 26.86 -10.49
N THR A 263 11.87 25.81 -10.51
CA THR A 263 12.03 24.66 -11.40
C THR A 263 11.06 24.68 -12.59
N GLN A 264 10.18 25.67 -12.68
CA GLN A 264 9.07 25.72 -13.65
C GLN A 264 9.39 26.44 -14.97
N LYS A 265 10.65 26.83 -15.21
CA LYS A 265 11.03 27.50 -16.46
C LYS A 265 10.90 26.54 -17.65
N LEU A 266 10.34 27.02 -18.76
CA LEU A 266 10.14 26.28 -20.01
C LEU A 266 10.84 26.97 -21.20
N PRO A 267 11.26 26.22 -22.24
CA PRO A 267 11.69 26.80 -23.51
C PRO A 267 10.54 27.50 -24.25
N GLU A 268 10.81 28.64 -24.92
CA GLU A 268 9.78 29.34 -25.70
C GLU A 268 9.12 28.47 -26.78
N SER A 269 9.86 27.51 -27.34
CA SER A 269 9.34 26.59 -28.36
C SER A 269 8.15 25.76 -27.85
N VAL A 270 8.27 25.15 -26.67
CA VAL A 270 7.19 24.33 -26.11
C VAL A 270 6.02 25.18 -25.59
N ILE A 271 6.31 26.39 -25.12
CA ILE A 271 5.27 27.37 -24.75
C ILE A 271 4.41 27.71 -25.97
N ASN A 272 5.04 28.02 -27.11
CA ASN A 272 4.34 28.34 -28.35
C ASN A 272 3.58 27.12 -28.91
N GLU A 273 4.16 25.92 -28.81
CA GLU A 273 3.51 24.67 -29.20
C GLU A 273 2.21 24.44 -28.42
N VAL A 274 2.25 24.50 -27.09
CA VAL A 274 1.07 24.28 -26.25
C VAL A 274 0.04 25.41 -26.40
N LYS A 275 0.47 26.67 -26.57
CA LYS A 275 -0.44 27.78 -26.91
C LYS A 275 -1.15 27.56 -28.24
N ALA A 276 -0.46 27.04 -29.25
CA ALA A 276 -1.07 26.73 -30.54
C ALA A 276 -2.06 25.56 -30.44
N LEU A 277 -1.69 24.49 -29.71
CA LEU A 277 -2.56 23.32 -29.48
C LEU A 277 -3.87 23.70 -28.77
N THR A 278 -3.86 24.75 -27.95
CA THR A 278 -5.00 25.15 -27.12
C THR A 278 -5.72 26.39 -27.62
N ALA A 279 -5.29 26.99 -28.74
CA ALA A 279 -5.79 28.27 -29.24
C ALA A 279 -7.28 28.25 -29.65
N TYR A 280 -7.85 27.08 -29.91
CA TYR A 280 -9.24 26.94 -30.37
C TYR A 280 -10.26 26.97 -29.23
N THR A 281 -9.83 26.86 -27.97
CA THR A 281 -10.71 26.81 -26.80
C THR A 281 -10.30 27.84 -25.75
N ASN A 282 -11.28 28.36 -25.02
CA ASN A 282 -11.06 29.19 -23.83
C ASN A 282 -11.43 28.47 -22.53
N ASP A 283 -11.95 27.25 -22.61
CA ASP A 283 -12.29 26.44 -21.45
C ASP A 283 -11.00 25.94 -20.76
N PRO A 284 -10.74 26.33 -19.50
CA PRO A 284 -9.56 25.88 -18.77
C PRO A 284 -9.45 24.36 -18.64
N ILE A 285 -10.57 23.65 -18.55
CA ILE A 285 -10.56 22.19 -18.39
C ILE A 285 -10.21 21.50 -19.70
N GLU A 286 -10.78 21.95 -20.82
CA GLU A 286 -10.41 21.44 -22.15
C GLU A 286 -8.92 21.70 -22.45
N LYS A 287 -8.43 22.91 -22.11
CA LYS A 287 -7.00 23.23 -22.19
C LYS A 287 -6.15 22.26 -21.38
N ALA A 288 -6.59 21.94 -20.16
CA ALA A 288 -5.89 21.02 -19.29
C ALA A 288 -5.86 19.58 -19.84
N LYS A 289 -6.98 19.10 -20.40
CA LYS A 289 -7.06 17.80 -21.08
C LYS A 289 -6.04 17.70 -22.21
N ILE A 290 -5.94 18.72 -23.06
CA ILE A 290 -4.98 18.76 -24.18
C ILE A 290 -3.53 18.70 -23.67
N VAL A 291 -3.18 19.49 -22.65
CA VAL A 291 -1.84 19.48 -22.07
C VAL A 291 -1.52 18.15 -21.40
N TYR A 292 -2.47 17.57 -20.68
CA TYR A 292 -2.29 16.27 -20.04
C TYR A 292 -1.98 15.18 -21.08
N GLN A 293 -2.76 15.11 -22.16
CA GLN A 293 -2.51 14.18 -23.27
C GLN A 293 -1.15 14.45 -23.96
N PHE A 294 -0.80 15.72 -24.21
CA PHE A 294 0.50 16.10 -24.75
C PHE A 294 1.68 15.59 -23.89
N VAL A 295 1.57 15.70 -22.56
CA VAL A 295 2.60 15.19 -21.64
C VAL A 295 2.67 13.66 -21.67
N GLN A 296 1.53 12.97 -21.68
CA GLN A 296 1.46 11.50 -21.78
C GLN A 296 2.18 10.99 -23.05
N ASP A 297 1.98 11.66 -24.18
CA ASP A 297 2.58 11.26 -25.45
C ASP A 297 4.08 11.53 -25.50
N LYS A 298 4.50 12.71 -24.99
CA LYS A 298 5.87 13.21 -25.09
C LYS A 298 6.83 12.63 -24.06
N THR A 299 6.33 12.17 -22.91
CA THR A 299 7.18 11.81 -21.76
C THR A 299 7.06 10.35 -21.34
N ARG A 300 8.04 9.86 -20.56
CA ARG A 300 8.01 8.55 -19.91
C ARG A 300 8.31 8.68 -18.42
N TYR A 301 7.68 7.81 -17.62
CA TYR A 301 8.01 7.73 -16.20
C TYR A 301 9.32 6.99 -15.96
N ILE A 302 10.25 7.65 -15.27
CA ILE A 302 11.51 7.07 -14.80
C ILE A 302 11.77 7.56 -13.38
N SER A 303 11.71 6.66 -12.40
CA SER A 303 11.99 7.00 -11.00
C SER A 303 13.49 7.20 -10.78
N VAL A 304 13.86 8.41 -10.34
CA VAL A 304 15.23 8.83 -10.00
C VAL A 304 15.19 9.57 -8.66
N GLN A 305 15.94 9.10 -7.66
CA GLN A 305 15.96 9.70 -6.32
C GLN A 305 17.39 9.84 -5.80
N VAL A 306 17.95 11.05 -5.89
CA VAL A 306 19.35 11.34 -5.52
C VAL A 306 19.40 12.63 -4.72
N GLY A 307 19.93 12.56 -3.50
CA GLY A 307 19.97 13.69 -2.55
C GLY A 307 18.68 14.50 -2.54
N ILE A 308 18.80 15.82 -2.68
CA ILE A 308 17.62 16.71 -2.72
C ILE A 308 16.67 16.41 -3.88
N GLY A 309 17.11 15.78 -4.98
CA GLY A 309 16.26 15.33 -6.08
C GLY A 309 15.25 14.24 -5.69
N GLY A 310 15.40 13.62 -4.52
CA GLY A 310 14.34 12.82 -3.90
C GLY A 310 13.07 13.64 -3.57
N TRP A 311 13.21 14.96 -3.41
CA TRP A 311 12.17 15.88 -2.92
C TRP A 311 11.91 17.08 -3.85
N LYS A 312 12.97 17.61 -4.46
CA LYS A 312 12.93 18.68 -5.43
C LYS A 312 12.66 18.10 -6.83
N PRO A 313 11.66 18.58 -7.58
CA PRO A 313 11.45 18.13 -8.95
C PRO A 313 12.65 18.53 -9.83
N ILE A 314 12.95 17.66 -10.79
CA ILE A 314 13.77 18.03 -11.95
C ILE A 314 13.10 19.20 -12.68
N SER A 315 13.90 20.12 -13.24
CA SER A 315 13.35 21.31 -13.89
C SER A 315 12.50 20.96 -15.12
N ALA A 316 11.43 21.72 -15.34
CA ALA A 316 10.52 21.57 -16.47
C ALA A 316 11.26 21.67 -17.83
N MET A 317 12.28 22.53 -17.91
CA MET A 317 13.17 22.64 -19.06
C MET A 317 13.95 21.34 -19.34
N GLU A 318 14.48 20.71 -18.29
CA GLU A 318 15.22 19.45 -18.42
C GLU A 318 14.26 18.30 -18.80
N VAL A 319 13.08 18.20 -18.18
CA VAL A 319 12.06 17.20 -18.55
C VAL A 319 11.69 17.33 -20.04
N ASN A 320 11.49 18.56 -20.53
CA ASN A 320 11.23 18.80 -21.95
C ASN A 320 12.39 18.36 -22.85
N GLN A 321 13.63 18.52 -22.41
CA GLN A 321 14.83 18.14 -23.17
C GLN A 321 15.01 16.62 -23.22
N VAL A 322 14.83 15.92 -22.10
CA VAL A 322 15.14 14.48 -21.98
C VAL A 322 13.95 13.57 -22.26
N GLY A 323 12.73 14.09 -22.20
CA GLY A 323 11.50 13.33 -22.47
C GLY A 323 11.12 12.33 -21.38
N TYR A 324 11.62 12.48 -20.16
CA TYR A 324 11.24 11.64 -19.02
C TYR A 324 11.30 12.39 -17.69
N GLY A 325 10.65 11.83 -16.67
CA GLY A 325 10.69 12.33 -15.29
C GLY A 325 10.09 11.34 -14.30
N ASP A 326 10.33 11.56 -13.01
CA ASP A 326 9.65 10.86 -11.93
C ASP A 326 8.33 11.57 -11.56
N CYS A 327 7.68 11.17 -10.45
CA CYS A 327 6.38 11.72 -10.06
C CYS A 327 6.41 13.22 -9.82
N LYS A 328 7.51 13.71 -9.25
CA LYS A 328 7.75 15.13 -8.98
C LYS A 328 7.99 15.87 -10.29
N GLY A 329 8.87 15.34 -11.14
CA GLY A 329 9.26 15.93 -12.42
C GLY A 329 8.09 16.07 -13.39
N LEU A 330 7.32 15.00 -13.61
CA LEU A 330 6.20 15.00 -14.55
C LEU A 330 5.04 15.87 -14.06
N THR A 331 4.75 15.87 -12.77
CA THR A 331 3.77 16.79 -12.17
C THR A 331 4.20 18.24 -12.35
N ASN A 332 5.45 18.57 -12.01
CA ASN A 332 5.99 19.92 -12.12
C ASN A 332 6.01 20.43 -13.58
N TYR A 333 6.40 19.56 -14.52
CA TYR A 333 6.38 19.88 -15.95
C TYR A 333 4.96 20.15 -16.46
N THR A 334 4.00 19.31 -16.07
CA THR A 334 2.58 19.51 -16.41
C THR A 334 2.06 20.83 -15.85
N GLN A 335 2.32 21.12 -14.57
CA GLN A 335 1.95 22.38 -13.93
C GLN A 335 2.53 23.61 -14.66
N ALA A 336 3.81 23.54 -15.04
CA ALA A 336 4.47 24.63 -15.76
C ALA A 336 3.82 24.90 -17.13
N LEU A 337 3.45 23.86 -17.88
CA LEU A 337 2.77 24.00 -19.18
C LEU A 337 1.37 24.60 -19.01
N LEU A 338 0.60 24.16 -18.02
CA LEU A 338 -0.75 24.68 -17.72
C LEU A 338 -0.71 26.17 -17.37
N LYS A 339 0.28 26.58 -16.58
CA LYS A 339 0.48 27.99 -16.18
C LYS A 339 0.65 28.91 -17.40
N GLU A 340 1.38 28.49 -18.42
CA GLU A 340 1.66 29.28 -19.64
C GLU A 340 0.43 29.53 -20.52
N ILE A 341 -0.63 28.74 -20.34
CA ILE A 341 -1.92 28.88 -21.04
C ILE A 341 -3.05 29.38 -20.14
N GLY A 342 -2.71 29.83 -18.93
CA GLY A 342 -3.64 30.44 -17.99
C GLY A 342 -4.52 29.46 -17.21
N VAL A 343 -4.11 28.18 -17.12
CA VAL A 343 -4.82 27.17 -16.32
C VAL A 343 -4.19 27.07 -14.93
N GLU A 344 -4.99 27.34 -13.90
CA GLU A 344 -4.58 27.21 -12.51
C GLU A 344 -4.49 25.72 -12.11
N SER A 345 -3.41 25.35 -11.43
CA SER A 345 -3.18 23.99 -10.93
C SER A 345 -2.17 23.99 -9.78
N TYR A 346 -2.26 22.99 -8.91
CA TYR A 346 -1.43 22.88 -7.71
C TYR A 346 -0.72 21.52 -7.62
N TYR A 347 0.57 21.59 -7.32
CA TYR A 347 1.40 20.45 -6.99
C TYR A 347 0.87 19.81 -5.70
N THR A 348 0.71 18.50 -5.66
CA THR A 348 0.09 17.81 -4.51
C THR A 348 0.92 16.61 -4.07
N VAL A 349 1.34 16.61 -2.81
CA VAL A 349 2.03 15.47 -2.17
C VAL A 349 1.00 14.51 -1.59
N ILE A 350 1.18 13.21 -1.83
CA ILE A 350 0.21 12.17 -1.44
C ILE A 350 0.91 10.84 -1.17
N TYR A 351 0.22 9.91 -0.51
CA TYR A 351 0.60 8.50 -0.55
C TYR A 351 0.00 7.82 -1.78
N GLY A 352 0.82 7.24 -2.65
CA GLY A 352 0.44 6.31 -3.72
C GLY A 352 0.51 4.85 -3.26
N GLY A 353 -0.41 4.03 -3.78
CA GLY A 353 -0.47 2.59 -3.51
C GLY A 353 -1.84 1.98 -3.85
N SER A 354 -1.83 0.77 -4.41
CA SER A 354 -3.05 0.03 -4.83
C SER A 354 -3.67 -0.85 -3.75
N GLY A 355 -3.00 -1.00 -2.61
CA GLY A 355 -3.49 -1.77 -1.47
C GLY A 355 -4.08 -0.86 -0.39
N ARG A 356 -3.36 -0.83 0.74
CA ARG A 356 -3.68 0.01 1.90
C ARG A 356 -3.78 1.49 1.53
N ILE A 357 -4.81 2.16 2.04
CA ILE A 357 -5.04 3.60 1.90
C ILE A 357 -4.32 4.29 3.06
N TYR A 358 -3.26 5.04 2.75
CA TYR A 358 -2.52 5.81 3.74
C TYR A 358 -2.89 7.30 3.63
N ASP A 359 -3.22 7.89 4.77
CA ASP A 359 -3.54 9.31 4.88
C ASP A 359 -2.31 10.10 5.34
N ILE A 360 -2.14 11.32 4.80
CA ILE A 360 -1.34 12.35 5.46
C ILE A 360 -2.03 12.73 6.78
N ASP A 361 -1.25 12.78 7.86
CA ASP A 361 -1.76 13.18 9.17
C ASP A 361 -2.03 14.69 9.21
N LYS A 362 -3.30 15.06 9.02
CA LYS A 362 -3.75 16.46 9.04
C LYS A 362 -3.38 17.21 10.32
N ASP A 363 -3.21 16.52 11.44
CA ASP A 363 -2.97 17.12 12.75
C ASP A 363 -1.48 17.12 13.14
N PHE A 364 -0.60 16.57 12.30
CA PHE A 364 0.84 16.54 12.55
C PHE A 364 1.63 16.78 11.28
N SER A 365 2.10 18.01 11.07
CA SER A 365 2.94 18.33 9.92
C SER A 365 4.37 17.83 10.10
N SER A 366 4.87 17.14 9.07
CA SER A 366 6.22 16.63 8.94
C SER A 366 6.43 16.18 7.49
N THR A 367 7.64 15.71 7.15
CA THR A 367 7.86 15.04 5.86
C THR A 367 7.01 13.77 5.77
N GLN A 368 6.02 13.76 4.88
CA GLN A 368 5.05 12.68 4.65
C GLN A 368 4.73 12.56 3.16
N GLY A 369 4.07 11.47 2.78
CA GLY A 369 3.81 11.10 1.39
C GLY A 369 4.94 10.29 0.77
N ASN A 370 4.63 9.62 -0.34
CA ASN A 370 5.59 8.86 -1.14
C ASN A 370 5.41 9.07 -2.66
N HIS A 371 4.44 9.90 -3.05
CA HIS A 371 4.06 10.17 -4.44
C HIS A 371 3.60 11.61 -4.60
N VAL A 372 3.50 12.06 -5.85
CA VAL A 372 3.10 13.41 -6.21
C VAL A 372 2.16 13.36 -7.42
N ILE A 373 1.06 14.12 -7.32
CA ILE A 373 0.05 14.32 -8.38
C ILE A 373 -0.23 15.81 -8.58
N LEU A 374 -1.04 16.14 -9.59
CA LEU A 374 -1.52 17.49 -9.83
C LEU A 374 -3.01 17.60 -9.52
N CYS A 375 -3.47 18.76 -9.05
CA CYS A 375 -4.89 19.05 -8.97
C CYS A 375 -5.24 20.41 -9.59
N LEU A 376 -6.45 20.52 -10.13
CA LEU A 376 -6.99 21.73 -10.73
C LEU A 376 -8.25 22.14 -9.95
N PRO A 377 -8.39 23.39 -9.50
CA PRO A 377 -9.63 23.88 -8.92
C PRO A 377 -10.80 23.70 -9.89
N ASN A 378 -11.91 23.16 -9.40
CA ASN A 378 -13.14 23.01 -10.17
C ASN A 378 -14.36 23.17 -9.26
N GLU A 379 -14.94 24.37 -9.27
CA GLU A 379 -16.00 24.77 -8.33
C GLU A 379 -15.55 24.62 -6.87
N ASP A 380 -16.29 23.85 -6.06
CA ASP A 380 -15.99 23.60 -4.65
C ASP A 380 -15.11 22.34 -4.43
N ASP A 381 -14.58 21.74 -5.50
CA ASP A 381 -13.74 20.53 -5.46
C ASP A 381 -12.51 20.69 -6.38
N TYR A 382 -11.81 19.59 -6.64
CA TYR A 382 -10.65 19.52 -7.51
C TYR A 382 -10.78 18.38 -8.53
N ILE A 383 -10.27 18.64 -9.73
CA ILE A 383 -9.95 17.58 -10.69
C ILE A 383 -8.52 17.11 -10.41
N TRP A 384 -8.36 15.82 -10.15
CA TRP A 384 -7.08 15.20 -9.78
C TRP A 384 -6.45 14.50 -10.97
N LEU A 385 -5.16 14.73 -11.22
CA LEU A 385 -4.43 14.20 -12.37
C LEU A 385 -3.25 13.34 -11.92
N GLU A 386 -3.25 12.08 -12.34
CA GLU A 386 -2.10 11.18 -12.21
C GLU A 386 -1.11 11.44 -13.35
N CYS A 387 -0.14 12.33 -13.13
CA CYS A 387 0.84 12.74 -14.14
C CYS A 387 1.88 11.67 -14.48
N THR A 388 1.91 10.54 -13.77
CA THR A 388 2.89 9.46 -14.04
C THR A 388 2.36 8.35 -14.94
N SER A 389 1.04 8.31 -15.18
CA SER A 389 0.45 7.35 -16.11
C SER A 389 0.45 7.88 -17.54
N GLN A 390 0.81 7.01 -18.49
CA GLN A 390 0.74 7.31 -19.92
C GLN A 390 -0.63 7.01 -20.54
N THR A 391 -1.51 6.29 -19.82
CA THR A 391 -2.77 5.78 -20.36
C THR A 391 -4.00 6.22 -19.57
N ASN A 392 -3.84 6.62 -18.30
CA ASN A 392 -5.00 7.01 -17.48
C ASN A 392 -5.74 8.18 -18.14
N PRO A 393 -7.08 8.15 -18.18
CA PRO A 393 -7.91 9.27 -18.56
C PRO A 393 -7.69 10.49 -17.66
N PHE A 394 -7.93 11.67 -18.22
CA PHE A 394 -7.92 12.92 -17.46
C PHE A 394 -8.96 12.87 -16.33
N GLY A 395 -8.55 13.18 -15.10
CA GLY A 395 -9.43 13.14 -13.92
C GLY A 395 -9.59 11.77 -13.25
N LEU A 396 -8.93 10.72 -13.75
CA LEU A 396 -8.96 9.39 -13.14
C LEU A 396 -7.77 9.15 -12.19
N ILE A 397 -8.07 8.95 -10.91
CA ILE A 397 -7.08 8.58 -9.86
C ILE A 397 -7.46 7.30 -9.09
N ALA A 398 -8.51 6.60 -9.54
CA ALA A 398 -9.08 5.44 -8.86
C ALA A 398 -8.03 4.33 -8.62
N GLY A 399 -8.11 3.70 -7.45
CA GLY A 399 -7.24 2.59 -7.06
C GLY A 399 -5.84 3.01 -6.59
N PHE A 400 -5.19 3.98 -7.23
CA PHE A 400 -3.79 4.33 -6.91
C PHE A 400 -3.62 5.55 -6.01
N THR A 401 -4.43 6.61 -6.13
CA THR A 401 -4.30 7.88 -5.36
C THR A 401 -5.65 8.44 -4.86
N ASP A 402 -6.74 7.69 -5.03
CA ASP A 402 -8.09 7.98 -4.56
C ASP A 402 -8.28 7.83 -3.03
N ASP A 403 -9.31 8.51 -2.51
CA ASP A 403 -9.81 8.40 -1.14
C ASP A 403 -8.75 8.51 -0.05
N ARG A 404 -7.88 9.53 -0.13
CA ARG A 404 -6.82 9.73 0.86
C ARG A 404 -6.52 11.20 1.09
N ALA A 405 -6.02 11.52 2.28
CA ALA A 405 -5.56 12.86 2.63
C ALA A 405 -4.26 13.20 1.87
N ALA A 406 -4.27 14.33 1.19
CA ALA A 406 -3.21 14.83 0.33
C ALA A 406 -2.88 16.28 0.68
N LEU A 407 -1.61 16.66 0.57
CA LEU A 407 -1.13 18.01 0.85
C LEU A 407 -1.02 18.77 -0.48
N ILE A 408 -1.97 19.67 -0.72
CA ILE A 408 -1.91 20.63 -1.82
C ILE A 408 -0.89 21.71 -1.47
N ILE A 409 0.00 22.02 -2.42
CA ILE A 409 1.03 23.04 -2.30
C ILE A 409 0.62 24.28 -3.11
N LYS A 410 0.21 25.33 -2.41
CA LYS A 410 -0.17 26.62 -3.01
C LYS A 410 0.90 27.69 -2.73
N PRO A 411 0.95 28.79 -3.49
CA PRO A 411 1.88 29.91 -3.24
C PRO A 411 1.76 30.53 -1.82
N GLU A 412 0.56 30.54 -1.28
CA GLU A 412 0.22 31.03 0.06
C GLU A 412 0.46 30.01 1.19
N GLY A 413 0.60 28.72 0.86
CA GLY A 413 0.88 27.66 1.82
C GLY A 413 0.32 26.29 1.45
N GLY A 414 0.54 25.33 2.34
CA GLY A 414 0.02 23.97 2.23
C GLY A 414 -1.37 23.80 2.83
N GLU A 415 -2.19 22.95 2.19
CA GLU A 415 -3.53 22.58 2.65
C GLU A 415 -3.70 21.07 2.56
N VAL A 416 -4.16 20.42 3.64
CA VAL A 416 -4.46 18.97 3.62
C VAL A 416 -5.93 18.77 3.31
N VAL A 417 -6.23 18.14 2.17
CA VAL A 417 -7.59 17.84 1.71
C VAL A 417 -7.71 16.35 1.37
N ARG A 418 -8.95 15.82 1.30
CA ARG A 418 -9.16 14.43 0.88
C ARG A 418 -9.44 14.36 -0.62
N THR A 419 -8.76 13.45 -1.32
CA THR A 419 -8.98 13.21 -2.74
C THR A 419 -10.33 12.51 -2.98
N LYS A 420 -10.77 12.49 -4.24
CA LYS A 420 -12.04 11.85 -4.65
C LYS A 420 -12.14 10.43 -4.11
N ALA A 421 -13.25 10.15 -3.43
CA ALA A 421 -13.66 8.80 -3.07
C ALA A 421 -14.78 8.33 -4.01
N TYR A 422 -14.53 7.27 -4.77
CA TYR A 422 -15.49 6.74 -5.73
C TYR A 422 -16.60 5.97 -5.01
N LYS A 423 -17.86 6.29 -5.31
CA LYS A 423 -19.00 5.52 -4.83
C LYS A 423 -19.13 4.19 -5.60
N PRO A 424 -19.87 3.19 -5.09
CA PRO A 424 -20.02 1.91 -5.78
C PRO A 424 -20.48 2.04 -7.23
N TYR A 425 -21.48 2.88 -7.51
CA TYR A 425 -21.99 3.11 -8.88
C TYR A 425 -21.00 3.84 -9.80
N GLU A 426 -19.99 4.53 -9.26
CA GLU A 426 -18.90 5.13 -10.03
C GLU A 426 -17.74 4.14 -10.26
N SER A 427 -17.74 3.02 -9.55
CA SER A 427 -16.77 1.91 -9.67
C SER A 427 -17.50 0.67 -10.17
N LEU A 428 -18.03 0.77 -11.40
CA LEU A 428 -18.89 -0.23 -12.01
C LEU A 428 -18.08 -1.22 -12.84
N GLN A 429 -18.42 -2.51 -12.79
CA GLN A 429 -18.14 -3.48 -13.85
C GLN A 429 -19.48 -3.98 -14.42
N HIS A 430 -19.70 -3.79 -15.73
CA HIS A 430 -20.85 -4.35 -16.44
C HIS A 430 -20.39 -5.41 -17.43
N THR A 431 -20.72 -6.68 -17.15
CA THR A 431 -20.40 -7.81 -18.00
C THR A 431 -21.62 -8.20 -18.83
N LYS A 432 -21.50 -8.20 -20.15
CA LYS A 432 -22.49 -8.78 -21.07
C LYS A 432 -21.89 -9.98 -21.77
N ALA A 433 -22.64 -11.06 -21.92
CA ALA A 433 -22.16 -12.21 -22.68
C ALA A 433 -23.26 -12.93 -23.44
N THR A 434 -22.89 -13.50 -24.59
CA THR A 434 -23.68 -14.53 -25.27
C THR A 434 -22.87 -15.83 -25.20
N VAL A 435 -23.48 -16.90 -24.70
CA VAL A 435 -22.84 -18.21 -24.49
C VAL A 435 -23.63 -19.28 -25.21
N LEU A 436 -22.98 -19.97 -26.14
CA LEU A 436 -23.54 -21.08 -26.90
C LEU A 436 -23.02 -22.39 -26.29
N PHE A 437 -23.91 -23.26 -25.85
CA PHE A 437 -23.55 -24.59 -25.36
C PHE A 437 -23.81 -25.66 -26.43
N ASP A 438 -23.11 -26.78 -26.34
CA ASP A 438 -23.42 -27.99 -27.11
C ASP A 438 -23.94 -29.14 -26.22
N GLU A 439 -24.37 -30.24 -26.85
CA GLU A 439 -24.85 -31.45 -26.15
C GLU A 439 -23.80 -32.18 -25.30
N SER A 440 -22.52 -31.88 -25.55
CA SER A 440 -21.40 -32.45 -24.82
C SER A 440 -21.03 -31.61 -23.60
N GLY A 441 -21.59 -30.41 -23.46
CA GLY A 441 -21.27 -29.48 -22.39
C GLY A 441 -20.06 -28.59 -22.68
N ASN A 442 -19.65 -28.46 -23.93
CA ASN A 442 -18.70 -27.43 -24.35
C ASN A 442 -19.42 -26.09 -24.50
N LEU A 443 -18.65 -25.00 -24.51
CA LEU A 443 -19.16 -23.66 -24.78
C LEU A 443 -18.28 -22.87 -25.72
N GLU A 444 -18.92 -21.95 -26.44
CA GLU A 444 -18.32 -20.79 -27.11
C GLU A 444 -19.00 -19.54 -26.55
N ALA A 445 -18.23 -18.47 -26.30
CA ALA A 445 -18.77 -17.24 -25.74
C ALA A 445 -18.14 -16.00 -26.34
N SER A 446 -18.96 -14.95 -26.45
CA SER A 446 -18.52 -13.58 -26.69
C SER A 446 -18.89 -12.74 -25.47
N VAL A 447 -17.89 -12.12 -24.86
CA VAL A 447 -18.00 -11.40 -23.58
C VAL A 447 -17.55 -9.96 -23.78
N GLU A 448 -18.40 -9.00 -23.41
CA GLU A 448 -18.07 -7.58 -23.28
C GLU A 448 -17.98 -7.25 -21.78
N ILE A 449 -16.87 -6.69 -21.33
CA ILE A 449 -16.72 -6.14 -19.98
C ILE A 449 -16.52 -4.64 -20.11
N LYS A 450 -17.39 -3.85 -19.49
CA LYS A 450 -17.25 -2.41 -19.36
C LYS A 450 -16.93 -2.05 -17.93
N SER A 451 -15.98 -1.16 -17.70
CA SER A 451 -15.56 -0.81 -16.35
C SER A 451 -15.28 0.68 -16.17
N THR A 452 -15.59 1.20 -14.98
CA THR A 452 -15.36 2.59 -14.55
C THR A 452 -14.75 2.64 -13.14
N GLY A 453 -14.20 3.79 -12.75
CA GLY A 453 -13.68 4.04 -11.40
C GLY A 453 -12.66 2.99 -10.93
N TYR A 454 -12.87 2.42 -9.74
CA TYR A 454 -11.95 1.42 -9.21
C TYR A 454 -11.93 0.13 -10.05
N GLN A 455 -13.08 -0.30 -10.60
CA GLN A 455 -13.13 -1.47 -11.46
C GLN A 455 -12.31 -1.27 -12.75
N TYR A 456 -12.38 -0.07 -13.34
CA TYR A 456 -11.52 0.32 -14.46
C TYR A 456 -10.03 0.12 -14.13
N SER A 457 -9.59 0.59 -12.94
CA SER A 457 -8.17 0.54 -12.55
C SER A 457 -7.60 -0.88 -12.37
N LEU A 458 -8.47 -1.86 -12.15
CA LEU A 458 -8.08 -3.27 -12.06
C LEU A 458 -7.84 -3.92 -13.43
N ARG A 459 -8.30 -3.27 -14.51
CA ARG A 459 -8.40 -3.87 -15.85
C ARG A 459 -7.53 -3.16 -16.88
N GLU A 460 -7.39 -1.83 -16.80
CA GLU A 460 -6.76 -1.02 -17.86
C GLU A 460 -5.36 -1.50 -18.27
N ALA A 461 -4.58 -2.03 -17.32
CA ALA A 461 -3.22 -2.50 -17.59
C ALA A 461 -3.17 -3.62 -18.64
N TYR A 462 -4.28 -4.33 -18.89
CA TYR A 462 -4.33 -5.46 -19.82
C TYR A 462 -4.06 -5.02 -21.27
N GLU A 463 -4.47 -3.82 -21.68
CA GLU A 463 -4.29 -3.35 -23.07
C GLU A 463 -2.82 -3.17 -23.44
N THR A 464 -1.97 -2.86 -22.44
CA THR A 464 -0.54 -2.58 -22.64
C THR A 464 0.35 -3.83 -22.61
N LYS A 465 -0.22 -4.98 -22.26
CA LYS A 465 0.49 -6.26 -22.15
C LYS A 465 0.64 -6.92 -23.52
N ASP A 466 1.63 -7.81 -23.65
CA ASP A 466 1.71 -8.64 -24.85
C ASP A 466 0.58 -9.68 -24.91
N VAL A 467 0.31 -10.23 -26.10
CA VAL A 467 -0.79 -11.18 -26.32
C VAL A 467 -0.71 -12.41 -25.42
N LYS A 468 0.50 -12.87 -25.07
CA LYS A 468 0.68 -14.06 -24.22
C LYS A 468 0.29 -13.72 -22.78
N GLU A 469 0.71 -12.57 -22.28
CA GLU A 469 0.34 -12.07 -20.95
C GLU A 469 -1.15 -11.75 -20.86
N GLN A 470 -1.75 -11.13 -21.89
CA GLN A 470 -3.20 -10.91 -21.99
C GLN A 470 -3.96 -12.24 -21.85
N ASN A 471 -3.59 -13.25 -22.66
CA ASN A 471 -4.22 -14.57 -22.59
C ASN A 471 -4.05 -15.24 -21.22
N LEU A 472 -2.89 -15.07 -20.56
CA LEU A 472 -2.67 -15.59 -19.22
C LEU A 472 -3.54 -14.88 -18.18
N ASN A 473 -3.69 -13.55 -18.28
CA ASN A 473 -4.53 -12.77 -17.38
C ASN A 473 -5.99 -13.21 -17.44
N TYR A 474 -6.57 -13.40 -18.63
CA TYR A 474 -7.94 -13.92 -18.74
C TYR A 474 -8.09 -15.36 -18.25
N LYS A 475 -7.09 -16.21 -18.49
CA LYS A 475 -7.09 -17.58 -17.95
C LYS A 475 -7.04 -17.61 -16.42
N ASN A 476 -6.31 -16.69 -15.81
CA ASN A 476 -6.28 -16.55 -14.36
C ASN A 476 -7.60 -15.95 -13.83
N TYR A 477 -8.11 -14.92 -14.48
CA TYR A 477 -9.36 -14.24 -14.12
C TYR A 477 -10.55 -15.22 -14.16
N TRP A 478 -10.64 -16.03 -15.22
CA TRP A 478 -11.63 -17.09 -15.37
C TRP A 478 -11.08 -18.47 -15.02
N GLY A 479 -10.24 -18.55 -13.98
CA GLY A 479 -9.66 -19.82 -13.51
C GLY A 479 -10.70 -20.84 -13.01
N ASN A 480 -11.97 -20.43 -12.84
CA ASN A 480 -13.10 -21.31 -12.59
C ASN A 480 -13.57 -22.10 -13.83
N ILE A 481 -13.19 -21.69 -15.04
CA ILE A 481 -13.57 -22.33 -16.31
C ILE A 481 -12.45 -23.29 -16.73
N ASN A 482 -12.70 -24.59 -16.55
CA ASN A 482 -11.75 -25.63 -16.96
C ASN A 482 -11.61 -25.70 -18.49
N ASN A 483 -10.41 -26.02 -18.98
CA ASN A 483 -10.10 -26.15 -20.41
C ASN A 483 -10.44 -24.89 -21.24
N LEU A 484 -10.31 -23.72 -20.64
CA LEU A 484 -10.54 -22.43 -21.29
C LEU A 484 -9.47 -22.12 -22.35
N GLN A 485 -9.94 -21.71 -23.52
CA GLN A 485 -9.16 -21.17 -24.62
C GLN A 485 -9.65 -19.75 -24.91
N ILE A 486 -8.70 -18.82 -25.04
CA ILE A 486 -8.98 -17.44 -25.47
C ILE A 486 -8.76 -17.39 -26.97
N ASP A 487 -9.82 -17.06 -27.71
CA ASP A 487 -9.84 -17.09 -29.17
C ASP A 487 -9.60 -15.69 -29.78
N GLY A 488 -9.94 -14.63 -29.04
CA GLY A 488 -9.61 -13.26 -29.42
C GLY A 488 -9.92 -12.25 -28.32
N VAL A 489 -9.16 -11.16 -28.29
CA VAL A 489 -9.33 -10.05 -27.34
C VAL A 489 -9.20 -8.73 -28.09
N SER A 490 -10.05 -7.75 -27.78
CA SER A 490 -9.86 -6.36 -28.16
C SER A 490 -10.25 -5.41 -27.02
N PHE A 491 -9.65 -4.22 -27.05
CA PHE A 491 -9.81 -3.20 -26.01
C PHE A 491 -10.27 -1.88 -26.63
N LYS A 492 -11.06 -1.12 -25.87
CA LYS A 492 -11.33 0.30 -26.12
C LYS A 492 -11.23 1.05 -24.78
N ASN A 493 -10.19 1.86 -24.65
CA ASN A 493 -10.05 2.81 -23.55
C ASN A 493 -10.65 4.16 -23.94
N ASP A 494 -11.90 4.39 -23.55
CA ASP A 494 -12.61 5.64 -23.82
C ASP A 494 -12.24 6.69 -22.76
N LYS A 495 -11.24 7.51 -23.05
CA LYS A 495 -10.73 8.51 -22.12
C LYS A 495 -11.69 9.69 -21.88
N ASP A 496 -12.70 9.87 -22.73
CA ASP A 496 -13.68 10.96 -22.56
C ASP A 496 -14.79 10.55 -21.60
N GLU A 497 -15.31 9.34 -21.75
CA GLU A 497 -16.29 8.76 -20.83
C GLU A 497 -15.65 8.13 -19.57
N ILE A 498 -14.32 7.98 -19.57
CA ILE A 498 -13.55 7.29 -18.51
C ILE A 498 -14.09 5.85 -18.34
N GLU A 499 -14.23 5.15 -19.46
CA GLU A 499 -14.74 3.78 -19.56
C GLU A 499 -13.71 2.88 -20.25
N PHE A 500 -13.41 1.72 -19.66
CA PHE A 500 -12.58 0.69 -20.27
C PHE A 500 -13.45 -0.48 -20.71
N VAL A 501 -13.42 -0.77 -22.01
CA VAL A 501 -14.19 -1.84 -22.64
C VAL A 501 -13.28 -2.95 -23.14
N GLU A 502 -13.60 -4.18 -22.77
CA GLU A 502 -12.91 -5.39 -23.19
C GLU A 502 -13.88 -6.29 -23.93
N ASN A 503 -13.50 -6.75 -25.12
CA ASN A 503 -14.26 -7.76 -25.86
C ASN A 503 -13.42 -9.02 -25.96
N VAL A 504 -13.95 -10.12 -25.46
CA VAL A 504 -13.25 -11.41 -25.41
C VAL A 504 -14.11 -12.49 -26.03
N ASN A 505 -13.55 -13.16 -27.03
CA ASN A 505 -14.10 -14.40 -27.58
C ASN A 505 -13.32 -15.56 -27.00
N LEU A 506 -14.04 -16.58 -26.53
CA LEU A 506 -13.45 -17.72 -25.85
C LEU A 506 -14.26 -18.99 -26.08
N SER A 507 -13.61 -20.13 -25.82
CA SER A 507 -14.23 -21.44 -25.84
C SER A 507 -13.73 -22.29 -24.68
N ALA A 508 -14.56 -23.21 -24.20
CA ALA A 508 -14.15 -24.15 -23.15
C ALA A 508 -14.76 -25.53 -23.39
N LYS A 509 -13.97 -26.56 -23.09
CA LYS A 509 -14.38 -27.96 -23.24
C LYS A 509 -14.79 -28.56 -21.91
N ASN A 510 -15.85 -29.36 -21.91
CA ASN A 510 -16.39 -30.05 -20.73
C ASN A 510 -16.71 -29.08 -19.56
N TYR A 511 -17.28 -27.91 -19.86
CA TYR A 511 -17.70 -26.97 -18.82
C TYR A 511 -18.92 -27.51 -18.07
N ALA A 512 -19.96 -27.91 -18.81
CA ALA A 512 -21.13 -28.54 -18.20
C ALA A 512 -20.80 -30.00 -17.84
N SER A 513 -21.14 -30.40 -16.62
CA SER A 513 -20.93 -31.75 -16.12
C SER A 513 -22.08 -32.66 -16.55
N LYS A 514 -21.79 -33.73 -17.30
CA LYS A 514 -22.79 -34.72 -17.72
C LYS A 514 -23.03 -35.76 -16.63
N THR A 515 -24.29 -36.07 -16.32
CA THR A 515 -24.70 -37.12 -15.39
C THR A 515 -25.96 -37.81 -15.92
N GLY A 516 -25.79 -39.01 -16.50
CA GLY A 516 -26.87 -39.69 -17.22
C GLY A 516 -27.31 -38.89 -18.45
N ASN A 517 -28.60 -38.59 -18.55
CA ASN A 517 -29.19 -37.73 -19.58
C ASN A 517 -29.28 -36.25 -19.15
N ARG A 518 -28.60 -35.85 -18.06
CA ARG A 518 -28.59 -34.47 -17.57
C ARG A 518 -27.24 -33.80 -17.79
N LEU A 519 -27.27 -32.48 -18.01
CA LEU A 519 -26.12 -31.59 -17.97
C LEU A 519 -26.32 -30.58 -16.84
N LEU A 520 -25.30 -30.42 -15.99
CA LEU A 520 -25.28 -29.47 -14.90
C LEU A 520 -24.23 -28.38 -15.19
N LEU A 521 -24.63 -27.12 -15.13
CA LEU A 521 -23.72 -25.98 -15.35
C LEU A 521 -24.04 -24.81 -14.40
N GLN A 522 -23.03 -23.98 -14.14
CA GLN A 522 -23.19 -22.73 -13.39
C GLN A 522 -23.51 -21.61 -14.39
N PRO A 523 -24.63 -20.88 -14.22
CA PRO A 523 -25.06 -19.85 -15.15
C PRO A 523 -24.26 -18.54 -14.99
N ASN A 524 -23.62 -18.32 -13.83
CA ASN A 524 -22.59 -17.29 -13.69
C ASN A 524 -21.23 -17.87 -14.11
N LEU A 525 -20.76 -17.51 -15.30
CA LEU A 525 -19.48 -18.01 -15.83
C LEU A 525 -18.33 -17.04 -15.54
N PHE A 526 -18.57 -15.74 -15.74
CA PHE A 526 -17.52 -14.76 -15.97
C PHE A 526 -17.24 -13.82 -14.78
N ASN A 527 -18.14 -13.78 -13.78
CA ASN A 527 -17.98 -12.90 -12.61
C ASN A 527 -18.39 -13.60 -11.30
N VAL A 528 -17.68 -14.69 -11.00
CA VAL A 528 -18.02 -15.60 -9.89
C VAL A 528 -17.33 -15.16 -8.60
N VAL A 529 -18.10 -14.75 -7.60
CA VAL A 529 -17.58 -14.57 -6.25
C VAL A 529 -17.49 -15.93 -5.57
N SER A 530 -16.27 -16.39 -5.27
CA SER A 530 -16.05 -17.72 -4.69
C SER A 530 -15.42 -17.71 -3.29
N THR A 531 -14.79 -16.60 -2.91
CA THR A 531 -14.06 -16.43 -1.64
C THR A 531 -15.02 -16.09 -0.50
N ILE A 532 -14.97 -16.91 0.56
CA ILE A 532 -15.67 -16.69 1.81
C ILE A 532 -14.65 -16.22 2.84
N PRO A 533 -14.88 -15.10 3.55
CA PRO A 533 -13.97 -14.64 4.60
C PRO A 533 -13.70 -15.71 5.66
N ALA A 534 -12.48 -15.68 6.21
CA ALA A 534 -12.04 -16.60 7.25
C ALA A 534 -12.99 -16.60 8.45
N ARG A 535 -13.19 -17.78 9.05
CA ARG A 535 -14.01 -17.93 10.27
C ARG A 535 -13.12 -17.77 11.50
N TYR A 536 -13.58 -17.00 12.47
CA TYR A 536 -12.92 -16.83 13.77
C TYR A 536 -13.82 -17.37 14.89
N SER A 537 -13.27 -18.14 15.82
CA SER A 537 -14.01 -18.56 17.03
C SER A 537 -14.25 -17.39 17.98
N THR A 538 -13.28 -16.48 18.02
CA THR A 538 -13.32 -15.20 18.71
C THR A 538 -12.62 -14.20 17.81
N ARG A 539 -13.26 -13.07 17.53
CA ARG A 539 -12.67 -11.96 16.78
C ARG A 539 -12.35 -10.82 17.74
N TYR A 540 -11.18 -10.21 17.63
CA TYR A 540 -10.74 -9.13 18.54
C TYR A 540 -10.71 -7.76 17.89
N LEU A 541 -10.44 -7.70 16.58
CA LEU A 541 -10.33 -6.47 15.82
C LEU A 541 -11.63 -6.19 15.07
N ASP A 542 -11.93 -4.91 14.92
CA ASP A 542 -12.93 -4.43 13.98
C ASP A 542 -12.57 -4.85 12.55
N PHE A 543 -13.39 -4.48 11.57
CA PHE A 543 -13.07 -4.72 10.18
C PHE A 543 -13.46 -3.56 9.27
N GLN A 544 -12.75 -3.47 8.14
CA GLN A 544 -12.90 -2.39 7.18
C GLN A 544 -12.94 -2.93 5.76
N ILE A 545 -13.88 -2.39 4.98
CA ILE A 545 -13.94 -2.54 3.54
C ILE A 545 -13.43 -1.22 2.96
N SER A 546 -12.22 -1.22 2.41
CA SER A 546 -11.53 0.01 1.99
C SER A 546 -12.17 0.68 0.77
N ARG A 547 -12.73 -0.11 -0.16
CA ARG A 547 -13.40 0.39 -1.37
C ARG A 547 -14.68 -0.37 -1.64
N GLY A 548 -15.71 0.36 -2.05
CA GLY A 548 -16.95 -0.22 -2.57
C GLY A 548 -16.95 -0.27 -4.09
N TYR A 549 -17.75 -1.16 -4.65
CA TYR A 549 -17.90 -1.32 -6.11
C TYR A 549 -19.28 -1.89 -6.42
N GLU A 550 -19.67 -1.77 -7.68
CA GLU A 550 -20.87 -2.37 -8.24
C GLU A 550 -20.50 -3.26 -9.43
N ASP A 551 -21.02 -4.48 -9.43
CA ASP A 551 -20.95 -5.40 -10.54
C ASP A 551 -22.35 -5.66 -11.08
N GLN A 552 -22.51 -5.61 -12.39
CA GLN A 552 -23.72 -5.99 -13.10
C GLN A 552 -23.35 -7.02 -14.17
N ASP A 553 -24.12 -8.09 -14.27
CA ASP A 553 -23.86 -9.15 -15.23
C ASP A 553 -25.15 -9.54 -15.96
N GLU A 554 -25.10 -9.60 -17.29
CA GLU A 554 -26.20 -9.99 -18.17
C GLU A 554 -25.71 -11.03 -19.19
N TYR A 555 -26.10 -12.29 -19.02
CA TYR A 555 -25.70 -13.36 -19.94
C TYR A 555 -26.90 -13.95 -20.67
N VAL A 556 -26.78 -14.11 -21.97
CA VAL A 556 -27.71 -14.88 -22.79
C VAL A 556 -27.11 -16.25 -23.00
N LEU A 557 -27.73 -17.29 -22.42
CA LEU A 557 -27.29 -18.68 -22.54
C LEU A 557 -28.19 -19.40 -23.55
N GLU A 558 -27.58 -19.95 -24.59
CA GLU A 558 -28.26 -20.65 -25.69
C GLU A 558 -27.90 -22.13 -25.69
N PHE A 559 -28.91 -22.97 -25.93
CA PHE A 559 -28.79 -24.42 -25.94
C PHE A 559 -29.31 -24.98 -27.28
N PRO A 560 -28.78 -26.12 -27.76
CA PRO A 560 -29.31 -26.78 -28.95
C PRO A 560 -30.72 -27.32 -28.69
N ASP A 561 -31.47 -27.52 -29.77
CA ASP A 561 -32.84 -28.06 -29.73
C ASP A 561 -32.96 -29.44 -29.09
N THR A 562 -31.86 -30.16 -28.93
CA THR A 562 -31.78 -31.48 -28.28
C THR A 562 -31.74 -31.42 -26.76
N LEU A 563 -31.61 -30.23 -26.16
CA LEU A 563 -31.67 -30.02 -24.71
C LEU A 563 -32.97 -29.31 -24.31
N GLU A 564 -33.50 -29.65 -23.13
CA GLU A 564 -34.58 -28.93 -22.45
C GLU A 564 -34.10 -28.45 -21.07
N ILE A 565 -34.61 -27.31 -20.62
CA ILE A 565 -34.36 -26.79 -19.27
C ILE A 565 -35.21 -27.61 -18.29
N GLU A 566 -34.57 -28.35 -17.40
CA GLU A 566 -35.25 -29.16 -16.38
C GLU A 566 -35.41 -28.39 -15.07
N ALA A 567 -34.40 -27.63 -14.67
CA ALA A 567 -34.45 -26.82 -13.44
C ALA A 567 -33.57 -25.56 -13.53
N LEU A 568 -34.09 -24.45 -13.02
CA LEU A 568 -33.37 -23.20 -12.84
C LEU A 568 -33.21 -22.90 -11.35
N PRO A 569 -32.09 -22.27 -10.94
CA PRO A 569 -32.00 -21.62 -9.64
C PRO A 569 -33.10 -20.57 -9.43
N GLU A 570 -33.70 -20.56 -8.24
CA GLU A 570 -34.66 -19.52 -7.85
C GLU A 570 -34.00 -18.15 -7.73
N PRO A 571 -34.69 -17.06 -8.10
CA PRO A 571 -34.17 -15.71 -7.91
C PRO A 571 -33.94 -15.39 -6.43
N VAL A 572 -32.97 -14.55 -6.14
CA VAL A 572 -32.63 -14.14 -4.77
C VAL A 572 -32.38 -12.64 -4.71
N LEU A 573 -32.76 -12.05 -3.57
CA LEU A 573 -32.36 -10.71 -3.15
C LEU A 573 -31.81 -10.81 -1.73
N ILE A 574 -30.60 -10.32 -1.53
CA ILE A 574 -29.92 -10.22 -0.24
C ILE A 574 -29.54 -8.76 -0.06
N ASP A 575 -30.15 -8.10 0.91
CA ASP A 575 -29.91 -6.70 1.18
C ASP A 575 -29.44 -6.52 2.62
N THR A 576 -28.26 -5.93 2.79
CA THR A 576 -27.59 -5.75 4.08
C THR A 576 -26.89 -4.40 4.10
N LYS A 577 -26.49 -3.94 5.30
CA LYS A 577 -25.65 -2.73 5.41
C LYS A 577 -24.32 -2.85 4.65
N PHE A 578 -23.80 -4.07 4.48
CA PHE A 578 -22.54 -4.33 3.78
C PHE A 578 -22.66 -4.25 2.26
N GLY A 579 -23.89 -4.27 1.73
CA GLY A 579 -24.14 -4.30 0.30
C GLY A 579 -25.38 -5.12 -0.07
N THR A 580 -25.64 -5.16 -1.37
CA THR A 580 -26.81 -5.80 -1.95
C THR A 580 -26.36 -6.82 -3.00
N TYR A 581 -27.00 -7.97 -3.03
CA TYR A 581 -26.80 -8.99 -4.05
C TYR A 581 -28.15 -9.46 -4.56
N GLU A 582 -28.33 -9.46 -5.87
CA GLU A 582 -29.48 -10.04 -6.53
C GLU A 582 -29.04 -10.85 -7.75
N PHE A 583 -29.72 -11.97 -7.99
CA PHE A 583 -29.65 -12.63 -9.29
C PHE A 583 -31.00 -13.24 -9.66
N SER A 584 -31.25 -13.32 -10.96
CA SER A 584 -32.42 -13.97 -11.54
C SER A 584 -32.07 -14.66 -12.86
N ILE A 585 -32.91 -15.61 -13.25
CA ILE A 585 -32.85 -16.25 -14.58
C ILE A 585 -34.24 -16.21 -15.19
N GLU A 586 -34.35 -15.62 -16.37
CA GLU A 586 -35.59 -15.50 -17.12
C GLU A 586 -35.50 -16.36 -18.40
N THR A 587 -36.53 -17.15 -18.68
CA THR A 587 -36.63 -17.89 -19.95
C THR A 587 -37.03 -16.91 -21.05
N LEU A 588 -36.16 -16.72 -22.05
CA LEU A 588 -36.44 -15.88 -23.21
C LEU A 588 -37.14 -16.67 -24.32
N ASP A 589 -36.74 -17.94 -24.50
CA ASP A 589 -37.31 -18.89 -25.46
C ASP A 589 -37.06 -20.33 -24.98
N LYS A 590 -37.57 -21.34 -25.70
CA LYS A 590 -37.47 -22.77 -25.35
C LYS A 590 -36.05 -23.24 -25.07
N ASN A 591 -35.05 -22.72 -25.78
CA ASN A 591 -33.64 -23.07 -25.58
C ASN A 591 -32.76 -21.85 -25.27
N LYS A 592 -33.33 -20.76 -24.74
CA LYS A 592 -32.60 -19.54 -24.40
C LYS A 592 -33.03 -18.99 -23.06
N VAL A 593 -32.07 -18.69 -22.19
CA VAL A 593 -32.30 -18.01 -20.90
C VAL A 593 -31.44 -16.76 -20.78
N GLN A 594 -31.94 -15.77 -20.03
CA GLN A 594 -31.20 -14.60 -19.62
C GLN A 594 -30.84 -14.72 -18.13
N TYR A 595 -29.56 -14.73 -17.82
CA TYR A 595 -29.03 -14.58 -16.48
C TYR A 595 -28.81 -13.09 -16.19
N LYS A 596 -29.32 -12.61 -15.06
CA LYS A 596 -29.05 -11.25 -14.56
C LYS A 596 -28.49 -11.35 -13.14
N ARG A 597 -27.45 -10.58 -12.85
CA ARG A 597 -26.88 -10.45 -11.50
C ARG A 597 -26.50 -9.00 -11.25
N LYS A 598 -26.72 -8.54 -10.03
CA LYS A 598 -26.18 -7.29 -9.53
C LYS A 598 -25.59 -7.51 -8.15
N TYR A 599 -24.37 -7.02 -7.95
CA TYR A 599 -23.66 -7.13 -6.70
C TYR A 599 -23.02 -5.80 -6.32
N ILE A 600 -23.46 -5.21 -5.21
CA ILE A 600 -22.89 -4.01 -4.61
C ILE A 600 -22.16 -4.40 -3.33
N LEU A 601 -20.91 -3.96 -3.19
CA LEU A 601 -20.17 -3.98 -1.93
C LEU A 601 -20.02 -2.54 -1.41
N ASN A 602 -20.44 -2.29 -0.18
CA ASN A 602 -20.33 -0.99 0.45
C ASN A 602 -19.01 -0.85 1.21
N LYS A 603 -18.27 0.21 0.89
CA LYS A 603 -17.16 0.70 1.74
C LYS A 603 -17.69 0.97 3.15
N GLY A 604 -16.90 0.65 4.17
CA GLY A 604 -17.24 1.02 5.54
C GLY A 604 -16.26 0.48 6.57
N SER A 605 -16.35 1.03 7.78
CA SER A 605 -15.72 0.50 8.99
C SER A 605 -16.82 -0.08 9.87
N TYR A 606 -16.61 -1.29 10.36
CA TYR A 606 -17.62 -2.10 11.02
C TYR A 606 -17.05 -2.70 12.30
N ALA A 607 -17.90 -2.82 13.33
CA ALA A 607 -17.50 -3.39 14.60
C ALA A 607 -17.23 -4.89 14.46
N LYS A 608 -16.31 -5.43 15.26
CA LYS A 608 -15.97 -6.88 15.25
C LYS A 608 -17.18 -7.79 15.45
N GLU A 609 -18.20 -7.35 16.19
CA GLU A 609 -19.45 -8.10 16.43
C GLU A 609 -20.26 -8.31 15.14
N GLU A 610 -20.09 -7.45 14.13
CA GLU A 610 -20.82 -7.48 12.87
C GLU A 610 -20.16 -8.42 11.83
N TYR A 611 -19.00 -8.99 12.15
CA TYR A 611 -18.19 -9.75 11.19
C TYR A 611 -18.86 -11.06 10.74
N GLU A 612 -19.57 -11.77 11.63
CA GLU A 612 -20.24 -13.02 11.23
C GLU A 612 -21.41 -12.72 10.26
N ASP A 613 -22.10 -11.60 10.42
CA ASP A 613 -23.13 -11.16 9.48
C ASP A 613 -22.51 -10.83 8.10
N PHE A 614 -21.38 -10.13 8.08
CA PHE A 614 -20.64 -9.86 6.84
C PHE A 614 -20.17 -11.15 6.17
N ARG A 615 -19.66 -12.10 6.96
CA ARG A 615 -19.23 -13.39 6.47
C ARG A 615 -20.40 -14.19 5.91
N GLU A 616 -21.56 -14.17 6.55
CA GLU A 616 -22.77 -14.83 6.04
C GLU A 616 -23.24 -14.17 4.74
N PHE A 617 -23.23 -12.84 4.64
CA PHE A 617 -23.49 -12.12 3.38
C PHE A 617 -22.59 -12.63 2.25
N ARG A 618 -21.26 -12.67 2.47
CA ARG A 618 -20.29 -13.18 1.48
C ARG A 618 -20.48 -14.67 1.16
N LYS A 619 -20.85 -15.49 2.16
CA LYS A 619 -21.14 -16.92 1.99
C LYS A 619 -22.39 -17.16 1.15
N LEU A 620 -23.45 -16.39 1.36
CA LEU A 620 -24.67 -16.48 0.56
C LEU A 620 -24.41 -16.08 -0.89
N ILE A 621 -23.67 -14.99 -1.14
CA ILE A 621 -23.22 -14.63 -2.49
C ILE A 621 -22.46 -15.79 -3.13
N ALA A 622 -21.45 -16.33 -2.45
CA ALA A 622 -20.65 -17.43 -3.00
C ALA A 622 -21.45 -18.73 -3.24
N LYS A 623 -22.52 -18.96 -2.46
CA LYS A 623 -23.46 -20.06 -2.68
C LYS A 623 -24.28 -19.83 -3.94
N HIS A 624 -24.84 -18.63 -4.12
CA HIS A 624 -25.74 -18.31 -5.23
C HIS A 624 -24.99 -18.12 -6.56
N ASP A 625 -23.79 -17.55 -6.56
CA ASP A 625 -22.92 -17.50 -7.75
C ASP A 625 -22.47 -18.89 -8.22
N LYS A 626 -22.45 -19.88 -7.30
CA LYS A 626 -22.15 -21.29 -7.61
C LYS A 626 -23.39 -22.15 -7.87
N ALA A 627 -24.59 -21.56 -7.84
CA ALA A 627 -25.82 -22.29 -8.10
C ALA A 627 -25.77 -22.93 -9.49
N LYS A 628 -26.39 -24.10 -9.64
CA LYS A 628 -26.39 -24.85 -10.91
C LYS A 628 -27.78 -24.87 -11.49
N MET A 629 -27.86 -24.72 -12.81
CA MET A 629 -29.03 -25.10 -13.58
C MET A 629 -28.87 -26.52 -14.12
N VAL A 630 -30.00 -27.14 -14.45
CA VAL A 630 -30.07 -28.51 -14.97
C VAL A 630 -30.74 -28.48 -16.34
N LEU A 631 -30.04 -29.03 -17.33
CA LEU A 631 -30.58 -29.33 -18.65
C LEU A 631 -30.74 -30.84 -18.77
N LYS A 632 -31.69 -31.27 -19.57
CA LYS A 632 -31.95 -32.67 -19.87
C LYS A 632 -31.96 -32.90 -21.38
N THR A 633 -31.31 -33.97 -21.82
CA THR A 633 -31.40 -34.41 -23.22
C THR A 633 -32.82 -34.90 -23.48
N LYS A 634 -33.44 -34.39 -24.54
CA LYS A 634 -34.80 -34.73 -24.96
C LYS A 634 -34.94 -36.18 -25.38
#